data_AF-A0A1A0MXQ5-F1
#
_entry.id   AF-A0A1A0MXQ5-F1
#
_cell.length_a   1.000
_cell.length_b   1.000
_cell.length_c   1.000
_cell.angle_alpha   90.00
_cell.angle_beta   90.00
_cell.angle_gamma   90.00
#
_symmetry.space_group_name_H-M   'P 1'
#
loop_
_entity.id
_entity.type
_entity.pdbx_description
1 polymer ?
#
loop_
_entity_poly.entity_id
_entity_poly.type
_entity_poly.pdbx_seq_one_letter_code
_entity_poly.pdbx_strand_id
1 'polypeptide(L)'
;MLSIEAGNSSNLASVHAFDGRQDSGKISGTIEPNGFVILDYISDTFPGDPPLTFRGDVTPDGKARGNFTAKQNGTWELTTPLKCMTPAAGGAGPAGNSREVTGDVDVYNSPGGTGAVIGMLRGGDHVNLGSGCRADNWCNVAFPAGPAGTAWVWGDFLK
;
A
#
# COMPACT_ATOMS: atom_id res chain seq x y z
N MET A 1 -1.46 -9.04 25.87
CA MET A 1 -0.53 -8.35 24.95
C MET A 1 -0.53 -9.07 23.60
N LEU A 2 -1.50 -8.79 22.74
CA LEU A 2 -1.58 -9.41 21.41
C LEU A 2 -0.28 -9.20 20.63
N SER A 3 0.20 -10.23 19.95
CA SER A 3 1.38 -10.17 19.07
C SER A 3 0.94 -10.38 17.63
N ILE A 4 1.39 -9.50 16.73
CA ILE A 4 1.07 -9.57 15.29
C ILE A 4 2.37 -9.75 14.51
N GLU A 5 2.44 -10.77 13.67
CA GLU A 5 3.57 -11.04 12.77
C GLU A 5 3.14 -10.78 11.32
N ALA A 6 3.82 -9.84 10.63
CA ALA A 6 3.56 -9.53 9.22
C ALA A 6 4.56 -10.27 8.32
N GLY A 7 4.06 -11.11 7.41
CA GLY A 7 4.88 -11.89 6.48
C GLY A 7 5.51 -11.04 5.38
N ASN A 8 6.72 -11.44 4.93
CA ASN A 8 7.51 -10.73 3.92
C ASN A 8 6.99 -10.91 2.46
N SER A 9 5.84 -11.55 2.30
CA SER A 9 5.19 -11.82 1.02
C SER A 9 3.68 -11.71 1.18
N SER A 10 3.08 -10.70 0.53
CA SER A 10 1.63 -10.55 0.27
C SER A 10 0.69 -10.59 1.48
N ASN A 11 0.36 -9.42 2.05
CA ASN A 11 -0.87 -9.09 2.82
C ASN A 11 -1.37 -10.07 3.92
N LEU A 12 -0.57 -11.05 4.33
CA LEU A 12 -0.93 -12.09 5.30
C LEU A 12 -0.19 -11.85 6.61
N ALA A 13 -0.93 -11.88 7.71
CA ALA A 13 -0.40 -11.76 9.06
C ALA A 13 -0.89 -12.89 9.95
N SER A 14 -0.03 -13.32 10.88
CA SER A 14 -0.39 -14.22 11.96
C SER A 14 -0.61 -13.41 13.23
N VAL A 15 -1.75 -13.62 13.88
CA VAL A 15 -2.12 -12.94 15.12
C VAL A 15 -2.12 -13.98 16.25
N HIS A 16 -1.32 -13.71 17.27
CA HIS A 16 -1.23 -14.53 18.47
C HIS A 16 -1.99 -13.84 19.61
N ALA A 17 -3.20 -14.30 19.87
CA ALA A 17 -4.07 -13.77 20.93
C ALA A 17 -3.78 -14.37 22.30
N PHE A 18 -4.07 -13.60 23.35
CA PHE A 18 -3.77 -13.95 24.73
C PHE A 18 -4.63 -15.07 25.31
N ASP A 19 -5.67 -15.51 24.59
CA ASP A 19 -6.39 -16.74 24.91
C ASP A 19 -5.72 -18.00 24.35
N GLY A 20 -4.48 -17.87 23.86
CA GLY A 20 -3.67 -18.97 23.34
C GLY A 20 -4.06 -19.40 21.92
N ARG A 21 -4.98 -18.69 21.27
CA ARG A 21 -5.38 -18.99 19.90
C ARG A 21 -4.38 -18.39 18.92
N GLN A 22 -3.87 -19.27 18.05
CA GLN A 22 -3.15 -18.87 16.86
C GLN A 22 -4.19 -18.65 15.76
N ASP A 23 -4.28 -17.42 15.26
CA ASP A 23 -5.15 -17.05 14.16
C ASP A 23 -4.31 -16.49 13.01
N SER A 24 -4.80 -16.64 11.80
CA SER A 24 -4.20 -16.11 10.59
C SER A 24 -5.25 -15.34 9.80
N GLY A 25 -4.82 -14.30 9.12
CA GLY A 25 -5.73 -13.48 8.35
C GLY A 25 -5.02 -12.47 7.48
N LYS A 26 -5.83 -11.70 6.76
CA LYS A 26 -5.33 -10.59 5.95
C LYS A 26 -5.22 -9.34 6.81
N ILE A 27 -4.10 -8.67 6.71
CA ILE A 27 -3.90 -7.34 7.31
C ILE A 27 -3.71 -6.30 6.22
N SER A 28 -4.40 -5.19 6.35
CA SER A 28 -4.26 -4.02 5.48
C SER A 28 -4.26 -2.76 6.33
N GLY A 29 -3.60 -1.70 5.89
CA GLY A 29 -3.57 -0.49 6.68
C GLY A 29 -2.78 0.64 6.07
N THR A 30 -2.79 1.77 6.76
CA THR A 30 -2.09 2.99 6.36
C THR A 30 -1.20 3.45 7.50
N ILE A 31 0.02 3.90 7.16
CA ILE A 31 0.88 4.65 8.05
C ILE A 31 0.74 6.12 7.69
N GLU A 32 0.30 6.92 8.64
CA GLU A 32 0.18 8.37 8.49
C GLU A 32 1.56 9.05 8.65
N PRO A 33 1.76 10.27 8.08
CA PRO A 33 3.04 10.97 8.14
C PRO A 33 3.58 11.27 9.55
N ASN A 34 2.69 11.29 10.55
CA ASN A 34 3.02 11.47 11.96
C ASN A 34 3.50 10.17 12.65
N GLY A 35 3.61 9.06 11.91
CA GLY A 35 3.96 7.75 12.48
C GLY A 35 2.78 7.04 13.13
N PHE A 36 1.56 7.52 12.97
CA PHE A 36 0.36 6.80 13.40
C PHE A 36 0.02 5.68 12.41
N VAL A 37 -0.46 4.54 12.90
CA VAL A 37 -0.86 3.41 12.06
C VAL A 37 -2.27 2.94 12.39
N ILE A 38 -3.02 2.66 11.33
CA ILE A 38 -4.32 1.99 11.39
C ILE A 38 -4.17 0.69 10.59
N LEU A 39 -4.37 -0.45 11.24
CA LEU A 39 -4.36 -1.77 10.61
C LEU A 39 -5.72 -2.44 10.79
N ASP A 40 -6.33 -2.86 9.69
CA ASP A 40 -7.52 -3.69 9.68
C ASP A 40 -7.12 -5.15 9.43
N TYR A 41 -7.65 -6.03 10.26
CA TYR A 41 -7.42 -7.47 10.20
C TYR A 41 -8.72 -8.22 9.96
N ILE A 42 -8.70 -9.13 9.01
CA ILE A 42 -9.80 -10.03 8.68
C ILE A 42 -9.31 -11.45 8.91
N SER A 43 -9.94 -12.16 9.85
CA SER A 43 -9.60 -13.53 10.19
C SER A 43 -9.97 -14.49 9.05
N ASP A 44 -9.01 -15.33 8.64
CA ASP A 44 -9.28 -16.44 7.72
C ASP A 44 -9.88 -17.64 8.48
N THR A 45 -9.57 -17.80 9.76
CA THR A 45 -10.11 -18.87 10.62
C THR A 45 -11.55 -18.61 11.03
N PHE A 46 -11.91 -17.34 11.22
CA PHE A 46 -13.23 -16.90 11.70
C PHE A 46 -13.85 -15.87 10.73
N PRO A 47 -14.21 -16.26 9.50
CA PRO A 47 -14.67 -15.32 8.46
C PRO A 47 -16.02 -14.64 8.77
N GLY A 48 -16.77 -15.12 9.77
CA GLY A 48 -18.01 -14.51 10.23
C GLY A 48 -17.85 -13.47 11.35
N ASP A 49 -16.64 -13.31 11.90
CA ASP A 49 -16.36 -12.28 12.90
C ASP A 49 -16.15 -10.91 12.22
N PRO A 50 -16.53 -9.81 12.88
CA PRO A 50 -16.28 -8.47 12.35
C PRO A 50 -14.77 -8.21 12.26
N PRO A 51 -14.31 -7.39 11.28
CA PRO A 51 -12.92 -7.00 11.19
C PRO A 51 -12.41 -6.36 12.49
N LEU A 52 -11.15 -6.64 12.82
CA LEU A 52 -10.47 -6.03 13.96
C LEU A 52 -9.65 -4.83 13.47
N THR A 53 -9.92 -3.65 14.04
CA THR A 53 -9.11 -2.45 13.78
C THR A 53 -8.12 -2.22 14.91
N PHE A 54 -6.85 -2.24 14.57
CA PHE A 54 -5.71 -1.93 15.42
C PHE A 54 -5.27 -0.49 15.18
N ARG A 55 -5.13 0.29 16.26
CA ARG A 55 -4.62 1.66 16.22
C ARG A 55 -3.40 1.78 17.10
N GLY A 56 -2.38 2.48 16.63
CA GLY A 56 -1.13 2.60 17.37
C GLY A 56 -0.13 3.53 16.71
N ASP A 57 1.03 3.63 17.33
CA ASP A 57 2.13 4.47 16.87
C ASP A 57 3.31 3.59 16.47
N VAL A 58 4.02 4.04 15.43
CA VAL A 58 5.31 3.49 15.01
C VAL A 58 6.38 4.07 15.93
N THR A 59 6.99 3.22 16.75
CA THR A 59 8.04 3.60 17.67
C THR A 59 9.42 3.65 16.99
N PRO A 60 10.42 4.33 17.59
CA PRO A 60 11.75 4.49 16.97
C PRO A 60 12.50 3.18 16.67
N ASP A 61 12.10 2.06 17.28
CA ASP A 61 12.61 0.72 16.98
C ASP A 61 11.98 0.10 15.71
N GLY A 62 11.18 0.88 14.97
CA GLY A 62 10.54 0.47 13.73
C GLY A 62 9.32 -0.44 13.94
N LYS A 63 8.87 -0.66 15.18
CA LYS A 63 7.68 -1.47 15.46
C LYS A 63 6.45 -0.58 15.61
N ALA A 64 5.29 -1.08 15.21
CA ALA A 64 4.03 -0.48 15.61
C ALA A 64 3.46 -1.17 16.85
N ARG A 65 2.91 -0.37 17.77
CA ARG A 65 2.23 -0.86 18.96
C ARG A 65 1.09 0.06 19.36
N GLY A 66 0.08 -0.48 20.01
CA GLY A 66 -1.05 0.33 20.45
C GLY A 66 -2.16 -0.48 21.10
N ASN A 67 -3.39 0.01 20.95
CA ASN A 67 -4.59 -0.58 21.51
C ASN A 67 -5.55 -1.04 20.41
N PHE A 68 -6.37 -2.04 20.71
CA PHE A 68 -7.47 -2.45 19.86
C PHE A 68 -8.78 -2.53 20.64
N THR A 69 -9.87 -2.31 19.93
CA THR A 69 -11.23 -2.41 20.47
C THR A 69 -12.01 -3.37 19.59
N ALA A 70 -12.45 -4.48 20.17
CA ALA A 70 -13.22 -5.52 19.51
C ALA A 70 -14.27 -6.09 20.48
N LYS A 71 -14.56 -7.40 20.41
CA LYS A 71 -15.27 -8.12 21.50
C LYS A 71 -14.50 -8.11 22.83
N GLN A 72 -13.20 -7.78 22.79
CA GLN A 72 -12.34 -7.54 23.94
C GLN A 72 -11.51 -6.27 23.71
N ASN A 73 -11.01 -5.66 24.78
CA ASN A 73 -10.04 -4.57 24.75
C ASN A 73 -8.65 -5.11 25.08
N GLY A 74 -7.62 -4.64 24.39
CA GLY A 74 -6.25 -5.06 24.69
C GLY A 74 -5.18 -4.20 24.04
N THR A 75 -3.94 -4.47 24.42
CA THR A 75 -2.73 -3.94 23.78
C THR A 75 -2.21 -4.89 22.72
N TRP A 76 -1.56 -4.35 21.70
CA TRP A 76 -0.92 -5.10 20.63
C TRP A 76 0.46 -4.52 20.27
N GLU A 77 1.35 -5.37 19.76
CA GLU A 77 2.64 -4.98 19.20
C GLU A 77 2.95 -5.85 17.96
N LEU A 78 3.54 -5.24 16.92
CA LEU A 78 4.15 -6.01 15.83
C LEU A 78 5.45 -6.66 16.30
N THR A 79 5.56 -7.98 16.17
CA THR A 79 6.83 -8.69 16.44
C THR A 79 7.85 -8.49 15.34
N THR A 80 7.38 -8.27 14.10
CA THR A 80 8.23 -7.93 12.96
C THR A 80 8.25 -6.40 12.79
N PRO A 81 9.43 -5.76 12.79
CA PRO A 81 9.54 -4.33 12.50
C PRO A 81 8.90 -3.99 11.15
N LEU A 82 8.15 -2.89 11.11
CA LEU A 82 7.71 -2.30 9.86
C LEU A 82 8.95 -1.92 9.08
N LYS A 83 9.10 -2.55 7.92
CA LYS A 83 10.03 -2.04 6.94
C LYS A 83 9.31 -0.94 6.20
N CYS A 84 9.89 0.25 6.23
CA CYS A 84 9.59 1.22 5.19
C CYS A 84 9.89 0.53 3.86
N MET A 85 8.84 0.07 3.19
CA MET A 85 8.92 -0.07 1.76
C MET A 85 8.95 1.38 1.29
N THR A 86 10.15 1.90 1.02
CA THR A 86 10.24 2.88 -0.05
C THR A 86 9.40 2.27 -1.16
N PRO A 87 8.28 2.88 -1.60
CA PRO A 87 7.57 2.36 -2.76
C PRO A 87 8.68 2.13 -3.77
N ALA A 88 8.86 0.86 -4.19
CA ALA A 88 9.98 0.52 -5.04
C ALA A 88 9.98 1.59 -6.12
N ALA A 89 11.04 2.39 -6.20
CA ALA A 89 11.17 3.39 -7.25
C ALA A 89 10.85 2.62 -8.53
N GLY A 90 9.68 2.89 -9.11
CA GLY A 90 8.89 1.86 -9.80
C GLY A 90 9.73 1.17 -10.85
N GLY A 91 10.22 -0.03 -10.55
CA GLY A 91 11.21 -0.72 -11.38
C GLY A 91 12.50 0.08 -11.62
N ALA A 92 13.63 -0.58 -11.42
CA ALA A 92 14.71 -0.40 -12.39
C ALA A 92 14.22 -0.95 -13.75
N GLY A 93 13.30 -0.23 -14.40
CA GLY A 93 13.34 -0.17 -15.85
C GLY A 93 14.70 0.45 -16.22
N PRO A 94 15.33 0.02 -17.33
CA PRO A 94 16.66 0.52 -17.71
C PRO A 94 16.70 2.04 -17.56
N ALA A 95 17.77 2.53 -16.93
CA ALA A 95 17.95 3.86 -16.33
C ALA A 95 17.89 5.08 -17.30
N GLY A 96 16.94 5.09 -18.24
CA GLY A 96 16.74 6.14 -19.24
C GLY A 96 15.30 6.58 -19.47
N ASN A 97 14.30 6.01 -18.75
CA ASN A 97 12.88 6.22 -19.05
C ASN A 97 12.07 6.87 -17.91
N SER A 98 12.73 7.63 -17.02
CA SER A 98 12.03 8.52 -16.08
C SER A 98 11.51 9.74 -16.83
N ARG A 99 10.31 10.21 -16.46
CA ARG A 99 9.67 11.41 -17.00
C ARG A 99 9.20 12.31 -15.87
N GLU A 100 9.42 13.60 -16.02
CA GLU A 100 8.87 14.61 -15.13
C GLU A 100 7.41 14.90 -15.50
N VAL A 101 6.54 14.92 -14.50
CA VAL A 101 5.15 15.32 -14.63
C VAL A 101 5.10 16.85 -14.61
N THR A 102 4.61 17.46 -15.68
CA THR A 102 4.66 18.93 -15.87
C THR A 102 3.49 19.70 -15.27
N GLY A 103 2.46 18.99 -14.82
CA GLY A 103 1.27 19.53 -14.19
C GLY A 103 0.39 18.40 -13.70
N ASP A 104 -0.59 18.73 -12.86
CA ASP A 104 -1.50 17.74 -12.29
C ASP A 104 -2.23 16.98 -13.39
N VAL A 105 -2.21 15.65 -13.30
CA VAL A 105 -2.77 14.77 -14.33
C VAL A 105 -3.43 13.54 -13.71
N ASP A 106 -4.60 13.19 -14.24
CA ASP A 106 -5.34 12.01 -13.82
C ASP A 106 -4.63 10.72 -14.27
N VAL A 107 -4.71 9.71 -13.40
CA VAL A 107 -4.15 8.38 -13.63
C VAL A 107 -5.28 7.39 -13.85
N TYR A 108 -5.23 6.64 -14.94
CA TYR A 108 -6.30 5.76 -15.38
C TYR A 108 -5.89 4.27 -15.31
N ASN A 109 -6.86 3.40 -15.03
CA ASN A 109 -6.64 1.94 -15.05
C ASN A 109 -6.56 1.35 -16.47
N SER A 110 -6.97 2.10 -17.49
CA SER A 110 -6.99 1.70 -18.90
C SER A 110 -6.78 2.93 -19.79
N PRO A 111 -6.09 2.80 -20.94
CA PRO A 111 -5.89 3.90 -21.87
C PRO A 111 -7.12 4.16 -22.74
N GLY A 112 -7.06 5.19 -23.59
CA GLY A 112 -8.08 5.47 -24.61
C GLY A 112 -9.26 6.32 -24.11
N GLY A 113 -9.16 6.94 -22.93
CA GLY A 113 -10.20 7.81 -22.38
C GLY A 113 -11.44 7.08 -21.87
N THR A 114 -11.44 5.75 -21.87
CA THR A 114 -12.53 4.91 -21.36
C THR A 114 -12.21 4.28 -20.00
N GLY A 115 -10.98 4.44 -19.51
CA GLY A 115 -10.57 3.96 -18.19
C GLY A 115 -11.18 4.77 -17.05
N ALA A 116 -11.24 4.16 -15.87
CA ALA A 116 -11.59 4.86 -14.63
C ALA A 116 -10.35 5.57 -14.07
N VAL A 117 -10.55 6.77 -13.53
CA VAL A 117 -9.53 7.48 -12.75
C VAL A 117 -9.31 6.71 -11.45
N ILE A 118 -8.06 6.32 -11.20
CA ILE A 118 -7.62 5.56 -10.02
C ILE A 118 -6.61 6.34 -9.17
N GLY A 119 -6.28 7.56 -9.59
CA GLY A 119 -5.35 8.43 -8.87
C GLY A 119 -5.03 9.68 -9.66
N MET A 120 -4.04 10.42 -9.16
CA MET A 120 -3.55 11.66 -9.75
C MET A 120 -2.05 11.76 -9.49
N LEU A 121 -1.29 12.20 -10.48
CA LEU A 121 0.10 12.65 -10.33
C LEU A 121 0.12 14.17 -10.24
N ARG A 122 1.08 14.71 -9.49
CA ARG A 122 1.25 16.15 -9.30
C ARG A 122 2.38 16.68 -10.18
N GLY A 123 2.29 17.95 -10.56
CA GLY A 123 3.41 18.64 -11.20
C GLY A 123 4.68 18.56 -10.34
N GLY A 124 5.80 18.17 -10.96
CA GLY A 124 7.10 17.93 -10.32
C GLY A 124 7.34 16.46 -9.92
N ASP A 125 6.31 15.60 -9.92
CA ASP A 125 6.49 14.17 -9.70
C ASP A 125 7.36 13.57 -10.81
N HIS A 126 8.11 12.53 -10.48
CA HIS A 126 8.87 11.75 -11.46
C HIS A 126 8.30 10.35 -11.53
N VAL A 127 7.98 9.91 -12.75
CA VAL A 127 7.42 8.58 -13.00
C VAL A 127 8.26 7.81 -13.99
N ASN A 128 8.37 6.51 -13.75
CA ASN A 128 9.04 5.61 -14.69
C ASN A 128 8.01 5.11 -15.71
N LEU A 129 8.38 5.17 -16.99
CA LEU A 129 7.58 4.53 -18.04
C LEU A 129 7.69 3.00 -17.88
N GLY A 130 6.54 2.33 -17.79
CA GLY A 130 6.44 0.88 -17.77
C GLY A 130 6.70 0.31 -19.18
N SER A 131 5.63 -0.01 -19.91
CA SER A 131 5.74 -0.45 -21.31
C SER A 131 5.99 0.69 -22.33
N GLY A 132 6.07 1.94 -21.86
CA GLY A 132 6.27 3.11 -22.71
C GLY A 132 4.97 3.78 -23.13
N CYS A 133 5.08 4.67 -24.13
CA CYS A 133 3.94 5.42 -24.68
C CYS A 133 3.43 4.79 -25.97
N ARG A 134 2.10 4.77 -26.12
CA ARG A 134 1.41 4.33 -27.33
C ARG A 134 1.34 5.45 -28.36
N ALA A 135 1.01 5.09 -29.60
CA ALA A 135 0.86 6.03 -30.71
C ALA A 135 -0.29 7.04 -30.51
N ASP A 136 -1.24 6.74 -29.63
CA ASP A 136 -2.38 7.61 -29.27
C ASP A 136 -2.09 8.50 -28.04
N ASN A 137 -0.80 8.70 -27.73
CA ASN A 137 -0.29 9.52 -26.63
C ASN A 137 -0.57 9.00 -25.21
N TRP A 138 -1.12 7.80 -25.05
CA TRP A 138 -1.25 7.19 -23.72
C TRP A 138 0.06 6.54 -23.28
N CYS A 139 0.58 6.97 -22.14
CA CYS A 139 1.81 6.44 -21.55
C CYS A 139 1.49 5.50 -20.40
N ASN A 140 2.08 4.30 -20.44
CA ASN A 140 2.05 3.39 -19.33
C ASN A 140 3.14 3.79 -18.33
N VAL A 141 2.73 4.04 -17.09
CA VAL A 141 3.61 4.46 -16.00
C VAL A 141 3.55 3.45 -14.86
N ALA A 142 4.65 3.33 -14.12
CA ALA A 142 4.65 2.59 -12.87
C ALA A 142 3.71 3.30 -11.86
N PHE A 143 2.73 2.57 -11.34
CA PHE A 143 1.74 3.12 -10.41
C PHE A 143 1.23 2.01 -9.48
N PRO A 144 1.66 1.95 -8.20
CA PRO A 144 1.40 0.82 -7.32
C PRO A 144 -0.08 0.50 -7.06
N ALA A 145 -0.94 1.53 -7.05
CA ALA A 145 -2.38 1.36 -6.87
C ALA A 145 -3.12 0.91 -8.15
N GLY A 146 -2.40 0.81 -9.28
CA GLY A 146 -2.95 0.39 -10.56
C GLY A 146 -2.91 -1.12 -10.77
N PRO A 147 -3.70 -1.65 -11.72
CA PRO A 147 -3.67 -3.06 -12.09
C PRO A 147 -2.25 -3.49 -12.50
N ALA A 148 -1.77 -4.59 -11.91
CA ALA A 148 -0.41 -5.09 -12.11
C ALA A 148 0.72 -4.08 -11.78
N GLY A 149 0.44 -3.08 -10.92
CA GLY A 149 1.43 -2.07 -10.51
C GLY A 149 1.74 -1.02 -11.59
N THR A 150 0.87 -0.89 -12.60
CA THR A 150 0.98 0.14 -13.64
C THR A 150 -0.34 0.86 -13.87
N ALA A 151 -0.28 2.03 -14.50
CA ALA A 151 -1.44 2.80 -14.90
C ALA A 151 -1.16 3.59 -16.18
N TRP A 152 -2.16 4.36 -16.62
CA TRP A 152 -2.15 5.09 -17.87
C TRP A 152 -2.32 6.58 -17.63
N VAL A 153 -1.47 7.38 -18.26
CA VAL A 153 -1.45 8.85 -18.15
C VAL A 153 -1.35 9.44 -19.55
N TRP A 154 -1.93 10.62 -19.76
CA TRP A 154 -1.80 11.34 -21.02
C TRP A 154 -0.38 11.90 -21.18
N GLY A 155 0.28 11.54 -22.28
CA GLY A 155 1.71 11.75 -22.50
C GLY A 155 2.16 13.21 -22.57
N ASP A 156 1.26 14.15 -22.90
CA ASP A 156 1.60 15.58 -22.95
C ASP A 156 2.02 16.15 -21.58
N PHE A 157 1.66 15.46 -20.49
CA PHE A 157 2.06 15.84 -19.15
C PHE A 157 3.45 15.30 -18.76
N LEU A 158 4.10 14.50 -19.60
CA LEU A 158 5.36 13.81 -19.30
C LEU A 158 6.53 14.36 -20.15
N LYS A 159 7.60 14.84 -19.51
CA LYS A 159 8.84 15.33 -20.15
C LYS A 159 10.05 14.46 -19.88
#